data_AF-A0A0E0C607-F1
#
_entry.id   AF-A0A0E0C607-F1
#
_cell.length_a   1.000
_cell.length_b   1.000
_cell.length_c   1.000
_cell.angle_alpha   90.00
_cell.angle_beta   90.00
_cell.angle_gamma   90.00
#
_symmetry.space_group_name_H-M   'P 1'
#
loop_
_entity.id
_entity.type
_entity.pdbx_description
1 polymer ?
#
loop_
_entity_poly.entity_id
_entity_poly.type
_entity_poly.pdbx_seq_one_letter_code
_entity_poly.pdbx_strand_id
1 'polypeptide(L)'
;MVLYDRAAQIGDDDDDPDTVSDAGTSGVGVVDEEETAGDEEDEVASLDELFCDERFVRKIDALAQLVGMDGAACQPAAVLGEVVRLIQETERKNGRCVCASGAVRS
;
A
#
# COMPACT_ATOMS: atom_id res chain seq x y z
N MET A 1 26.95 -43.63 -8.82
CA MET A 1 28.37 -43.44 -9.20
C MET A 1 28.36 -42.46 -10.38
N VAL A 2 29.00 -41.32 -10.17
CA VAL A 2 29.13 -40.17 -11.11
C VAL A 2 29.86 -40.65 -12.38
N LEU A 3 29.67 -40.09 -13.59
CA LEU A 3 30.45 -38.97 -14.10
C LEU A 3 30.00 -38.54 -15.51
N TYR A 4 30.11 -37.23 -15.74
CA TYR A 4 29.91 -36.43 -16.95
C TYR A 4 30.95 -36.69 -18.05
N ASP A 5 30.61 -36.40 -19.31
CA ASP A 5 31.49 -35.85 -20.36
C ASP A 5 30.61 -35.25 -21.49
N ARG A 6 30.62 -33.94 -21.77
CA ARG A 6 31.60 -33.09 -22.49
C ARG A 6 31.42 -33.11 -24.02
N ALA A 7 30.86 -32.04 -24.58
CA ALA A 7 31.37 -31.34 -25.77
C ALA A 7 30.61 -30.01 -25.98
N ALA A 8 31.37 -28.92 -26.05
CA ALA A 8 30.90 -27.59 -26.40
C ALA A 8 30.65 -27.49 -27.92
N GLN A 9 29.60 -26.77 -28.34
CA GLN A 9 29.66 -25.94 -29.54
C GLN A 9 28.89 -24.64 -29.27
N ILE A 10 29.63 -23.54 -29.43
CA ILE A 10 29.21 -22.14 -29.38
C ILE A 10 28.56 -21.83 -30.73
N GLY A 11 27.40 -21.19 -30.70
CA GLY A 11 26.77 -20.53 -31.82
C GLY A 11 26.14 -19.26 -31.30
N ASP A 12 26.88 -18.15 -31.42
CA ASP A 12 26.37 -16.79 -31.29
C ASP A 12 25.43 -16.54 -32.48
N ASP A 13 24.14 -16.43 -32.20
CA ASP A 13 23.19 -15.78 -33.09
C ASP A 13 22.48 -14.70 -32.24
N ASP A 14 22.92 -13.45 -32.48
CA ASP A 14 22.27 -12.21 -32.08
C ASP A 14 20.78 -12.22 -32.47
N ASP A 15 19.89 -12.23 -31.47
CA ASP A 15 18.50 -11.84 -31.67
C ASP A 15 18.06 -11.06 -30.43
N ASP A 16 18.37 -9.76 -30.44
CA ASP A 16 17.74 -8.73 -29.62
C ASP A 16 16.26 -8.61 -30.03
N PRO A 17 15.27 -8.92 -29.17
CA PRO A 17 13.92 -8.43 -29.40
C PRO A 17 13.77 -7.04 -28.77
N ASP A 18 14.39 -6.04 -29.38
CA ASP A 18 14.03 -4.64 -29.18
C ASP A 18 12.69 -4.38 -29.90
N THR A 19 11.60 -4.86 -29.30
CA THR A 19 10.23 -4.62 -29.79
C THR A 19 9.54 -3.62 -28.88
N VAL A 20 9.77 -2.35 -29.18
CA VAL A 20 8.91 -1.25 -28.73
C VAL A 20 7.52 -1.47 -29.33
N SER A 21 6.58 -1.94 -28.52
CA SER A 21 5.17 -2.00 -28.92
C SER A 21 4.51 -0.65 -28.61
N ASP A 22 4.84 0.35 -29.42
CA ASP A 22 3.99 1.51 -29.67
C ASP A 22 2.78 1.03 -30.47
N ALA A 23 1.64 0.89 -29.79
CA ALA A 23 0.35 0.84 -30.45
C ALA A 23 -0.50 1.94 -29.86
N GLY A 24 -0.27 3.17 -30.33
CA GLY A 24 -1.23 4.25 -30.21
C GLY A 24 -2.59 3.85 -30.79
N THR A 25 -3.64 4.09 -30.00
CA THR A 25 -5.00 4.31 -30.51
C THR A 25 -5.54 5.49 -29.71
N SER A 26 -5.44 6.69 -30.28
CA SER A 26 -6.49 7.32 -31.09
C SER A 26 -7.70 7.67 -30.23
N GLY A 27 -7.79 8.96 -29.89
CA GLY A 27 -8.82 9.49 -29.02
C GLY A 27 -10.17 9.65 -29.68
N VAL A 28 -11.20 9.80 -28.85
CA VAL A 28 -12.28 10.77 -29.07
C VAL A 28 -13.05 10.94 -27.76
N GLY A 29 -13.29 12.19 -27.37
CA GLY A 29 -14.08 12.52 -26.19
C GLY A 29 -13.60 13.82 -25.56
N VAL A 30 -13.79 14.94 -26.27
CA VAL A 30 -13.83 16.27 -25.65
C VAL A 30 -14.85 16.20 -24.52
N VAL A 31 -14.39 16.36 -23.28
CA VAL A 31 -15.23 16.83 -22.18
C VAL A 31 -14.63 18.17 -21.79
N ASP A 32 -14.91 19.17 -22.63
CA ASP A 32 -14.98 20.56 -22.20
C ASP A 32 -16.44 20.74 -21.79
N GLU A 33 -16.73 20.68 -20.50
CA GLU A 33 -17.74 21.54 -19.84
C GLU A 33 -17.39 21.60 -18.35
N GLU A 34 -17.16 22.83 -17.91
CA GLU A 34 -17.19 23.33 -16.54
C GLU A 34 -15.96 23.13 -15.64
N GLU A 35 -15.13 24.18 -15.62
CA GLU A 35 -14.63 24.70 -14.35
C GLU A 35 -15.78 24.75 -13.33
N THR A 36 -15.81 23.83 -12.38
CA THR A 36 -16.26 24.16 -11.05
C THR A 36 -15.04 24.16 -10.14
N ALA A 37 -14.36 25.31 -10.15
CA ALA A 37 -13.73 25.83 -8.95
C ALA A 37 -14.83 26.01 -7.91
N GLY A 38 -15.20 24.90 -7.27
CA GLY A 38 -16.28 24.81 -6.30
C GLY A 38 -15.69 24.36 -4.99
N ASP A 39 -15.09 25.31 -4.29
CA ASP A 39 -15.01 25.38 -2.84
C ASP A 39 -14.42 24.13 -2.16
N GLU A 40 -13.11 24.16 -1.97
CA GLU A 40 -12.41 23.39 -0.94
C GLU A 40 -12.81 23.91 0.47
N GLU A 41 -14.11 23.95 0.74
CA GLU A 41 -14.61 23.90 2.11
C GLU A 41 -14.09 22.57 2.67
N ASP A 42 -12.99 22.67 3.40
CA ASP A 42 -12.48 21.70 4.36
C ASP A 42 -13.55 21.52 5.45
N GLU A 43 -14.73 21.07 5.05
CA GLU A 43 -15.74 20.47 5.88
C GLU A 43 -15.05 19.22 6.42
N VAL A 44 -14.40 19.39 7.56
CA VAL A 44 -13.80 18.33 8.35
C VAL A 44 -14.91 17.34 8.70
N ALA A 45 -15.19 16.42 7.78
CA ALA A 45 -16.16 15.35 7.94
C ALA A 45 -15.87 14.74 9.31
N SER A 46 -16.89 14.76 10.17
CA SER A 46 -16.68 14.45 11.57
C SER A 46 -16.06 13.05 11.68
N LEU A 47 -15.16 12.83 12.64
CA LEU A 47 -14.54 11.51 12.83
C LEU A 47 -15.58 10.39 13.00
N ASP A 48 -16.74 10.73 13.55
CA ASP A 48 -17.88 9.83 13.70
C ASP A 48 -18.50 9.43 12.35
N GLU A 49 -18.63 10.39 11.44
CA GLU A 49 -19.07 10.15 10.06
C GLU A 49 -18.06 9.31 9.28
N LEU A 50 -16.76 9.55 9.48
CA LEU A 50 -15.70 8.72 8.92
C LEU A 50 -15.74 7.28 9.44
N PHE A 51 -16.12 7.05 10.71
CA PHE A 51 -16.29 5.70 11.25
C PHE A 51 -17.51 4.96 10.69
N CYS A 52 -18.46 5.69 10.12
CA CYS A 52 -19.62 5.14 9.42
C CYS A 52 -19.36 4.87 7.93
N ASP A 53 -18.26 5.40 7.36
CA ASP A 53 -17.89 5.17 5.96
C ASP A 53 -17.59 3.68 5.72
N GLU A 54 -18.28 3.09 4.73
CA GLU A 54 -18.16 1.67 4.41
C GLU A 54 -16.73 1.26 4.02
N ARG A 55 -15.96 2.15 3.37
CA ARG A 55 -14.57 1.86 2.99
C ARG A 55 -13.69 1.89 4.22
N PHE A 56 -13.92 2.82 5.15
CA PHE A 56 -13.23 2.87 6.43
C PHE A 56 -13.48 1.59 7.24
N VAL A 57 -14.74 1.20 7.41
CA VAL A 57 -15.12 -0.02 8.14
C VAL A 57 -14.45 -1.26 7.53
N ARG A 58 -14.44 -1.39 6.20
CA ARG A 58 -13.77 -2.50 5.50
C ARG A 58 -12.26 -2.55 5.78
N LYS A 59 -11.59 -1.39 5.85
CA LYS A 59 -10.15 -1.32 6.17
C LYS A 59 -9.90 -1.75 7.61
N ILE A 60 -10.71 -1.27 8.56
CA ILE A 60 -10.60 -1.67 9.96
C ILE A 60 -10.84 -3.17 10.11
N ASP A 61 -11.84 -3.74 9.43
CA ASP A 61 -12.11 -5.17 9.45
C ASP A 61 -10.93 -5.99 8.90
N ALA A 62 -10.35 -5.58 7.77
CA ALA A 62 -9.15 -6.23 7.23
C ALA A 62 -7.94 -6.16 8.19
N LEU A 63 -7.75 -5.02 8.86
CA LEU A 63 -6.71 -4.89 9.88
C LEU A 63 -7.00 -5.77 11.10
N ALA A 64 -8.25 -5.84 11.54
CA ALA A 64 -8.70 -6.67 12.64
C ALA A 64 -8.40 -8.16 12.37
N GLN A 65 -8.72 -8.64 11.16
CA GLN A 65 -8.36 -9.99 10.72
C GLN A 65 -6.84 -10.20 10.69
N LEU A 66 -6.07 -9.20 10.22
CA LEU A 66 -4.61 -9.27 10.17
C LEU A 66 -3.97 -9.40 11.56
N VAL A 67 -4.51 -8.70 12.57
CA VAL A 67 -4.00 -8.73 13.96
C VAL A 67 -4.65 -9.81 14.82
N GLY A 68 -5.58 -10.60 14.28
CA GLY A 68 -6.31 -11.63 15.03
C GLY A 68 -7.30 -11.07 16.06
N MET A 69 -7.86 -9.89 15.78
CA MET A 69 -8.94 -9.26 16.54
C MET A 69 -10.27 -9.36 15.78
N ASP A 70 -10.63 -10.55 15.32
CA ASP A 70 -11.88 -10.80 14.62
C ASP A 70 -13.10 -10.76 15.57
N GLY A 71 -14.17 -10.08 15.16
CA GLY A 71 -15.42 -9.98 15.93
C GLY A 71 -16.26 -8.75 15.62
N ALA A 72 -17.59 -8.90 15.78
CA ALA A 72 -18.59 -7.89 15.41
C ALA A 72 -18.55 -6.57 16.21
N ALA A 73 -17.69 -6.46 17.23
CA ALA A 73 -17.64 -5.32 18.16
C ALA A 73 -16.22 -4.71 18.29
N CYS A 74 -15.35 -4.91 17.30
CA CYS A 74 -14.02 -4.30 17.34
C CYS A 74 -14.08 -2.80 17.11
N GLN A 75 -13.74 -2.03 18.14
CA GLN A 75 -13.61 -0.58 18.04
C GLN A 75 -12.40 -0.21 17.16
N PRO A 76 -12.54 0.70 16.17
CA PRO A 76 -11.45 1.09 15.28
C PRO A 76 -10.16 1.51 16.00
N ALA A 77 -10.31 2.25 17.12
CA ALA A 77 -9.18 2.67 17.94
C ALA A 77 -8.39 1.51 18.55
N ALA A 78 -9.07 0.43 18.96
CA ALA A 78 -8.43 -0.75 19.52
C ALA A 78 -7.61 -1.50 18.47
N VAL A 79 -8.16 -1.67 17.26
CA VAL A 79 -7.47 -2.30 16.13
C VAL A 79 -6.22 -1.50 15.75
N LEU A 80 -6.34 -0.18 15.62
CA LEU A 80 -5.19 0.69 15.30
C LEU A 80 -4.13 0.67 16.41
N GLY A 81 -4.53 0.64 17.68
CA GLY A 81 -3.61 0.51 18.81
C GLY A 81 -2.80 -0.79 18.75
N GLU A 82 -3.44 -1.90 18.38
CA GLU A 82 -2.77 -3.20 18.24
C GLU A 82 -1.81 -3.24 17.04
N VAL A 83 -2.19 -2.65 15.91
CA VAL A 83 -1.30 -2.50 14.75
C VAL A 83 -0.05 -1.72 15.13
N VAL A 84 -0.19 -0.60 15.83
CA VAL A 84 0.95 0.22 16.30
C VAL A 84 1.82 -0.58 17.27
N ARG A 85 1.21 -1.32 18.21
CA ARG A 85 1.94 -2.20 19.15
C ARG A 85 2.79 -3.23 18.39
N LEU A 86 2.23 -3.86 17.37
CA LEU A 86 2.90 -4.88 16.57
C LEU A 86 4.06 -4.30 15.73
N ILE A 87 3.87 -3.11 15.14
CA ILE A 87 4.93 -2.40 14.42
C ILE A 87 6.10 -2.11 15.37
N GLN A 88 5.83 -1.51 16.53
CA GLN A 88 6.85 -1.20 17.53
C GLN A 88 7.57 -2.46 18.04
N GLU A 89 6.83 -3.56 18.23
CA GLU A 89 7.42 -4.84 18.62
C GLU A 89 8.35 -5.39 17.54
N THR A 90 7.93 -5.31 16.28
CA THR A 90 8.71 -5.77 15.12
C THR A 90 9.95 -4.91 14.92
N GLU A 91 9.83 -3.61 15.09
CA GLU A 91 10.95 -2.65 15.05
C GLU A 91 11.98 -2.89 16.15
N ARG A 92 11.52 -3.15 17.38
CA ARG A 92 12.39 -3.54 18.50
C ARG A 92 13.15 -4.83 18.20
N LYS A 93 12.45 -5.84 17.64
CA LYS A 93 13.05 -7.12 17.24
C LYS A 93 14.07 -6.95 16.11
N ASN A 94 13.82 -6.01 15.19
CA ASN A 94 14.69 -5.73 14.04
C ASN A 94 15.79 -4.69 14.34
N GLY A 95 15.95 -4.26 15.60
CA GLY A 95 17.01 -3.33 16.01
C GLY A 95 16.83 -1.88 15.52
N ARG A 96 15.67 -1.53 14.94
CA ARG A 96 15.32 -0.17 14.51
C ARG A 96 14.44 0.48 15.58
N CYS A 97 15.01 1.08 16.62
CA CYS A 97 14.23 1.88 17.59
C CYS A 97 13.89 3.24 16.96
N VAL A 98 12.63 3.44 16.58
CA VAL A 98 12.07 4.75 16.20
C VAL A 98 11.54 5.43 17.46
N CYS A 99 12.40 5.52 18.48
CA CYS A 99 12.09 6.25 19.69
C CYS A 99 12.40 7.73 19.38
N ALA A 100 11.48 8.42 18.69
CA ALA A 100 11.55 9.87 18.54
C ALA A 100 11.35 10.49 19.93
N SER A 101 12.46 10.71 20.63
CA SER A 101 12.50 11.51 21.85
C SER A 101 12.21 12.95 21.47
N GLY A 102 10.93 13.31 21.45
CA GLY A 102 10.47 14.68 21.46
C GLY A 102 10.85 15.31 22.80
N ALA A 103 12.12 15.65 22.97
CA ALA A 103 12.58 16.50 24.05
C ALA A 103 12.05 17.91 23.77
N VAL A 104 10.83 18.20 24.21
CA VAL A 104 10.37 19.58 24.41
C VAL A 104 11.20 20.17 25.55
N ARG A 105 12.33 20.76 25.19
CA ARG A 105 13.13 21.59 26.08
C ARG A 105 12.33 22.89 26.29
N SER A 106 11.69 22.98 27.46
CA SER A 106 11.08 24.19 27.99
C SER A 106 12.14 25.23 28.36
#